data_AF-A0A350D8A7-F1
#
_entry.id   AF-A0A350D8A7-F1
#
_cell.length_a   1.000
_cell.length_b   1.000
_cell.length_c   1.000
_cell.angle_alpha   90.00
_cell.angle_beta   90.00
_cell.angle_gamma   90.00
#
_symmetry.space_group_name_H-M   'P 1'
#
loop_
_entity.id
_entity.type
_entity.pdbx_description
1 polymer ?
#
loop_
_entity_poly.entity_id
_entity_poly.type
_entity_poly.pdbx_seq_one_letter_code
_entity_poly.pdbx_strand_id
1 'polypeptide(L)'
;MSQNPEIDPQRWEEYDSDTKLYDLGRIKVIGRTEQRFRTVLVDTKQYPFGKKRTKKRHIRYAIIENLAFNLSPSALYEFYHGRQTLENFFKESKNPFNSGKMPSQRFRANEAYLQFVVIAYNCYFWFKKNFSHQPGRITIWKPPAKD
;
A
#
# COMPACT_ATOMS: atom_id res chain seq x y z
N MET A 1 -18.36 -14.00 16.83
CA MET A 1 -19.05 -13.61 15.58
C MET A 1 -18.51 -12.28 15.11
N SER A 2 -18.22 -12.10 13.81
CA SER A 2 -17.89 -10.80 13.22
C SER A 2 -19.13 -9.90 13.23
N GLN A 3 -18.94 -8.59 13.38
CA GLN A 3 -20.04 -7.63 13.31
C GLN A 3 -20.43 -7.40 11.84
N ASN A 4 -21.73 -7.36 11.56
CA ASN A 4 -22.31 -6.93 10.28
C ASN A 4 -22.94 -5.54 10.48
N PRO A 5 -22.15 -4.46 10.41
CA PRO A 5 -22.67 -3.12 10.59
C PRO A 5 -23.61 -2.75 9.44
N GLU A 6 -24.69 -2.03 9.76
CA GLU A 6 -25.56 -1.43 8.75
C GLU A 6 -24.82 -0.27 8.07
N ILE A 7 -24.88 -0.21 6.75
CA ILE A 7 -24.15 0.78 5.95
C ILE A 7 -25.11 1.89 5.54
N ASP A 8 -24.92 3.07 6.11
CA ASP A 8 -25.66 4.28 5.71
C ASP A 8 -25.15 4.83 4.36
N PRO A 9 -25.96 4.84 3.29
CA PRO A 9 -25.53 5.36 1.99
C PRO A 9 -25.05 6.82 2.01
N GLN A 10 -25.44 7.63 3.00
CA GLN A 10 -25.11 9.06 3.07
C GLN A 10 -23.71 9.33 3.65
N ARG A 11 -23.12 8.36 4.35
CA ARG A 11 -21.82 8.54 5.04
C ARG A 11 -20.61 8.21 4.15
N TRP A 12 -20.83 7.89 2.88
CA TRP A 12 -19.73 7.70 1.92
C TRP A 12 -19.05 9.04 1.63
N GLU A 13 -17.74 9.10 1.87
CA GLU A 13 -16.88 10.23 1.53
C GLU A 13 -16.28 10.00 0.13
N GLU A 14 -16.45 10.96 -0.78
CA GLU A 14 -15.78 10.90 -2.09
C GLU A 14 -14.30 11.26 -1.95
N TYR A 15 -13.42 10.37 -2.37
CA TYR A 15 -11.98 10.63 -2.42
C TYR A 15 -11.58 11.25 -3.76
N ASP A 16 -12.05 10.65 -4.86
CA ASP A 16 -11.92 11.16 -6.22
C ASP A 16 -13.14 10.74 -7.07
N SER A 17 -13.13 11.02 -8.37
CA SER A 17 -14.23 10.68 -9.29
C SER A 17 -14.58 9.19 -9.35
N ASP A 18 -13.66 8.33 -8.94
CA ASP A 18 -13.74 6.89 -9.11
C ASP A 18 -13.70 6.12 -7.79
N THR A 19 -13.39 6.78 -6.68
CA THR A 19 -13.12 6.17 -5.37
C THR A 19 -13.94 6.83 -4.28
N LYS A 20 -14.63 6.01 -3.50
CA LYS A 20 -15.37 6.40 -2.30
C LYS A 20 -14.88 5.61 -1.10
N LEU A 21 -14.88 6.27 0.06
CA LEU A 21 -14.43 5.73 1.33
C LEU A 21 -15.57 5.76 2.34
N TYR A 22 -15.64 4.76 3.21
CA TYR A 22 -16.59 4.71 4.31
C TYR A 22 -15.87 4.29 5.58
N ASP A 23 -15.83 5.15 6.59
CA ASP A 23 -15.24 4.81 7.89
C ASP A 23 -16.27 4.13 8.80
N LEU A 24 -16.14 2.81 9.00
CA LEU A 24 -16.98 2.03 9.92
C LEU A 24 -16.60 2.27 11.39
N GLY A 25 -15.50 2.98 11.66
CA GLY A 25 -14.93 3.08 12.99
C GLY A 25 -14.33 1.75 13.45
N ARG A 26 -14.22 1.58 14.77
CA ARG A 26 -13.64 0.38 15.39
C ARG A 26 -14.68 -0.72 15.55
N ILE A 27 -14.57 -1.75 14.73
CA ILE A 27 -15.49 -2.90 14.72
C ILE A 27 -14.74 -4.22 14.92
N LYS A 28 -15.48 -5.26 15.32
CA LYS A 28 -14.97 -6.63 15.42
C LYS A 28 -15.04 -7.31 14.05
N VAL A 29 -13.99 -7.11 13.24
CA VAL A 29 -13.90 -7.69 11.88
C VAL A 29 -13.60 -9.19 11.94
N ILE A 30 -12.72 -9.60 12.86
CA ILE A 30 -12.24 -10.99 12.95
C ILE A 30 -12.99 -11.69 14.08
N GLY A 31 -13.82 -12.67 13.75
CA GLY A 31 -14.69 -13.35 14.71
C GLY A 31 -13.98 -14.13 15.82
N ARG A 32 -12.69 -14.44 15.67
CA ARG A 32 -11.85 -15.23 16.59
C ARG A 32 -11.09 -14.40 17.63
N THR A 33 -11.14 -13.08 17.55
CA THR A 33 -10.46 -12.18 18.50
C THR A 33 -11.43 -11.15 19.04
N GLU A 34 -11.31 -10.81 20.32
CA GLU A 34 -12.09 -9.71 20.93
C GLU A 34 -11.58 -8.34 20.50
N GLN A 35 -10.38 -8.27 19.91
CA GLN A 35 -9.80 -7.03 19.45
C GLN A 35 -10.66 -6.39 18.35
N ARG A 36 -10.93 -5.10 18.52
CA ARG A 36 -11.59 -4.27 17.50
C ARG A 36 -10.54 -3.51 16.71
N PHE A 37 -10.77 -3.42 15.40
CA PHE A 37 -9.89 -2.74 14.46
C PHE A 37 -10.67 -1.63 13.78
N ARG A 38 -10.01 -0.51 13.50
CA ARG A 38 -10.64 0.51 12.66
C ARG A 38 -10.71 -0.03 11.24
N THR A 39 -11.89 0.12 10.63
CA THR A 39 -12.17 -0.45 9.32
C THR A 39 -12.70 0.64 8.40
N VAL A 40 -12.01 0.85 7.29
CA VAL A 40 -12.45 1.76 6.22
C VAL A 40 -12.79 0.92 5.00
N LEU A 41 -14.03 0.99 4.53
CA LEU A 41 -14.42 0.37 3.27
C LEU A 41 -14.01 1.28 2.11
N VAL A 42 -13.55 0.66 1.04
CA VAL A 42 -13.18 1.31 -0.20
C VAL A 42 -14.04 0.74 -1.30
N ASP A 43 -14.66 1.63 -2.07
CA ASP A 43 -15.36 1.33 -3.30
C ASP A 43 -14.67 2.11 -4.42
N THR A 44 -14.08 1.43 -5.39
CA THR A 44 -13.30 2.07 -6.47
C THR A 44 -13.59 1.48 -7.85
N LYS A 45 -13.58 2.35 -8.86
CA LYS A 45 -13.64 1.99 -10.27
C LYS A 45 -12.23 1.95 -10.85
N GLN A 46 -11.77 0.75 -11.18
CA GLN A 46 -10.48 0.56 -11.84
C GLN A 46 -10.64 0.52 -13.35
N TYR A 47 -9.93 1.43 -14.03
CA TYR A 47 -9.82 1.42 -15.49
C TYR A 47 -8.71 0.47 -15.95
N PRO A 48 -8.90 -0.19 -17.09
CA PRO A 48 -7.87 -1.04 -17.64
C PRO A 48 -6.62 -0.24 -18.00
N PHE A 49 -5.45 -0.75 -17.62
CA PHE A 49 -4.16 -0.22 -18.03
C PHE A 49 -3.62 -1.03 -19.22
N GLY A 50 -3.32 -0.35 -20.32
CA GLY A 50 -2.77 -0.95 -21.55
C GLY A 50 -3.79 -1.64 -22.47
N LYS A 51 -3.33 -2.07 -23.65
CA LYS A 51 -4.16 -2.55 -24.78
C LYS A 51 -4.90 -3.88 -24.53
N LYS A 52 -4.64 -4.60 -23.43
CA LYS A 52 -5.13 -5.97 -23.19
C LYS A 52 -6.43 -6.07 -22.38
N ARG A 53 -6.89 -5.00 -21.74
CA ARG A 53 -8.14 -5.02 -20.96
C ARG A 53 -9.08 -3.94 -21.49
N THR A 54 -10.33 -4.32 -21.74
CA THR A 54 -11.36 -3.42 -22.30
C THR A 54 -12.47 -3.07 -21.32
N LYS A 55 -12.62 -3.81 -20.22
CA LYS A 55 -13.73 -3.63 -19.26
C LYS A 55 -13.29 -2.89 -18.00
N LYS A 56 -14.08 -1.88 -17.60
CA LYS A 56 -14.00 -1.24 -16.29
C LYS A 56 -14.32 -2.28 -15.21
N ARG A 57 -13.58 -2.27 -14.11
CA ARG A 57 -13.82 -3.16 -12.96
C ARG A 57 -14.23 -2.34 -11.76
N HIS A 58 -15.31 -2.76 -11.12
CA HIS A 58 -15.72 -2.24 -9.83
C HIS A 58 -15.11 -3.11 -8.74
N ILE A 59 -14.32 -2.52 -7.84
CA ILE A 59 -13.59 -3.22 -6.79
C ILE A 59 -14.03 -2.67 -5.44
N ARG A 60 -14.34 -3.58 -4.51
CA ARG A 60 -14.66 -3.26 -3.13
C ARG A 60 -13.73 -4.03 -2.21
N TYR A 61 -13.17 -3.35 -1.22
CA TYR A 61 -12.31 -3.97 -0.21
C TYR A 61 -12.34 -3.15 1.09
N ALA A 62 -11.77 -3.72 2.15
CA ALA A 62 -11.64 -3.04 3.44
C ALA A 62 -10.17 -2.83 3.77
N ILE A 63 -9.84 -1.65 4.28
CA ILE A 63 -8.58 -1.35 4.96
C ILE A 63 -8.83 -1.53 6.45
N ILE A 64 -8.10 -2.45 7.07
CA ILE A 64 -8.20 -2.76 8.50
C ILE A 64 -6.92 -2.26 9.17
N GLU A 65 -7.05 -1.39 10.17
CA GLU A 65 -5.92 -0.76 10.83
C GLU A 65 -5.99 -0.82 12.37
N ASN A 66 -4.81 -0.78 12.97
CA ASN A 66 -4.57 -0.64 14.40
C ASN A 66 -3.32 0.25 14.63
N LEU A 67 -3.29 1.40 13.97
CA LEU A 67 -2.19 2.36 14.06
C LEU A 67 -2.20 3.06 15.42
N ALA A 68 -1.01 3.41 15.92
CA ALA A 68 -0.85 4.16 17.16
C ALA A 68 -1.25 5.65 17.02
N PHE A 69 -1.47 6.12 15.79
CA PHE A 69 -1.86 7.48 15.45
C PHE A 69 -3.10 7.46 14.55
N ASN A 70 -3.89 8.52 14.60
CA ASN A 70 -5.10 8.64 13.79
C ASN A 70 -4.81 9.31 12.45
N LEU A 71 -5.29 8.70 11.38
CA LEU A 71 -5.33 9.26 10.03
C LEU A 71 -6.79 9.47 9.61
N SER A 72 -7.06 10.54 8.84
CA SER A 72 -8.33 10.66 8.12
C SER A 72 -8.52 9.48 7.16
N PRO A 73 -9.76 9.11 6.78
CA PRO A 73 -9.99 8.03 5.83
C PRO A 73 -9.18 8.18 4.54
N SER A 74 -9.14 9.38 3.97
CA SER A 74 -8.33 9.70 2.79
C SER A 74 -6.83 9.55 3.02
N ALA A 75 -6.30 10.02 4.17
CA ALA A 75 -4.88 9.87 4.48
C ALA A 75 -4.50 8.40 4.73
N LEU A 76 -5.38 7.61 5.36
CA LEU A 76 -5.20 6.17 5.53
C LEU A 76 -5.24 5.43 4.19
N TYR A 77 -6.14 5.82 3.29
CA TYR A 77 -6.22 5.30 1.94
C TYR A 77 -4.90 5.52 1.19
N GLU A 78 -4.38 6.74 1.19
CA GLU A 78 -3.09 7.07 0.59
C GLU A 78 -1.92 6.29 1.22
N PHE A 79 -1.88 6.23 2.55
CA PHE A 79 -0.88 5.47 3.29
C PHE A 79 -0.88 3.99 2.87
N TYR A 80 -2.06 3.37 2.75
CA TYR A 80 -2.19 1.99 2.30
C TYR A 80 -1.72 1.80 0.84
N HIS A 81 -1.99 2.75 -0.05
CA HIS A 81 -1.54 2.69 -1.46
C HIS A 81 -0.02 2.81 -1.60
N GLY A 82 0.66 3.43 -0.62
CA GLY A 82 2.11 3.41 -0.52
C GLY A 82 2.73 2.00 -0.57
N ARG A 83 1.97 0.94 -0.22
CA ARG A 83 2.43 -0.47 -0.35
C ARG A 83 2.86 -0.84 -1.76
N GLN A 84 2.32 -0.20 -2.79
CA GLN A 84 2.65 -0.50 -4.19
C GLN A 84 4.12 -0.19 -4.52
N THR A 85 4.78 0.69 -3.74
CA THR A 85 6.21 0.99 -3.90
C THR A 85 7.10 -0.23 -3.68
N LEU A 86 6.68 -1.21 -2.87
CA LEU A 86 7.40 -2.46 -2.67
C LEU A 86 7.46 -3.33 -3.94
N GLU A 87 6.47 -3.25 -4.84
CA GLU A 87 6.53 -3.99 -6.11
C GLU A 87 7.65 -3.48 -7.01
N ASN A 88 7.92 -2.17 -6.97
CA ASN A 88 9.04 -1.58 -7.69
C ASN A 88 10.37 -2.03 -7.07
N PHE A 89 10.45 -2.10 -5.74
CA PHE A 89 11.60 -2.70 -5.06
C PHE A 89 11.86 -4.12 -5.57
N PHE A 90 10.86 -5.02 -5.60
CA PHE A 90 11.09 -6.41 -6.05
C PHE A 90 11.49 -6.51 -7.53
N LYS A 91 10.92 -5.67 -8.40
CA LYS A 91 11.29 -5.65 -9.82
C LYS A 91 12.73 -5.17 -10.02
N GLU A 92 13.10 -4.10 -9.34
CA GLU A 92 14.43 -3.51 -9.40
C GLU A 92 15.46 -4.35 -8.62
N SER A 93 15.11 -5.05 -7.55
CA SER A 93 16.05 -5.92 -6.83
C SER A 93 16.40 -7.17 -7.66
N LYS A 94 15.47 -7.66 -8.49
CA LYS A 94 15.67 -8.90 -9.25
C LYS A 94 16.64 -8.75 -10.41
N ASN A 95 16.54 -7.65 -11.17
CA ASN A 95 17.31 -7.49 -12.40
C ASN A 95 18.71 -6.90 -12.14
N PRO A 96 18.87 -5.64 -11.71
CA PRO A 96 20.20 -5.04 -11.49
C PRO A 96 20.95 -5.57 -10.26
N PHE A 97 20.26 -6.11 -9.25
CA PHE A 97 20.93 -6.68 -8.06
C PHE A 97 20.94 -8.22 -8.02
N ASN A 98 20.39 -8.88 -9.05
CA ASN A 98 20.35 -10.34 -9.21
C ASN A 98 19.78 -11.13 -8.01
N SER A 99 18.90 -10.51 -7.21
CA SER A 99 18.30 -11.17 -6.02
C SER A 99 17.43 -12.38 -6.32
N GLY A 100 17.13 -12.63 -7.60
CA GLY A 100 16.44 -13.84 -8.05
C GLY A 100 17.32 -15.10 -8.07
N LYS A 101 18.64 -14.98 -7.91
CA LYS A 101 19.57 -16.12 -7.86
C LYS A 101 20.42 -16.04 -6.60
N MET A 102 20.35 -17.10 -5.80
CA MET A 102 21.10 -17.19 -4.54
C MET A 102 22.54 -17.63 -4.82
N PRO A 103 23.56 -16.91 -4.32
CA PRO A 103 24.97 -17.22 -4.61
C PRO A 103 25.52 -18.38 -3.78
N SER A 104 24.79 -18.87 -2.77
CA SER A 104 25.24 -19.92 -1.86
C SER A 104 24.20 -21.04 -1.72
N GLN A 105 24.66 -22.22 -1.33
CA GLN A 105 23.80 -23.33 -0.88
C GLN A 105 23.44 -23.22 0.61
N ARG A 106 24.09 -22.32 1.36
CA ARG A 106 23.84 -22.13 2.80
C ARG A 106 22.76 -21.08 3.03
N PHE A 107 21.72 -21.44 3.78
CA PHE A 107 20.61 -20.55 4.12
C PHE A 107 21.06 -19.20 4.69
N ARG A 108 21.92 -19.21 5.73
CA ARG A 108 22.41 -17.99 6.39
C ARG A 108 23.25 -17.09 5.47
N ALA A 109 23.98 -17.68 4.52
CA ALA A 109 24.74 -16.90 3.55
C ALA A 109 23.80 -16.17 2.56
N ASN A 110 22.71 -16.83 2.15
CA ASN A 110 21.69 -16.22 1.28
C ASN A 110 20.87 -15.16 2.01
N GLU A 111 20.56 -15.37 3.29
CA GLU A 111 19.94 -14.36 4.14
C GLU A 111 20.79 -13.09 4.21
N ALA A 112 22.10 -13.23 4.52
CA ALA A 112 23.02 -12.10 4.54
C ALA A 112 23.15 -11.42 3.16
N TYR A 113 23.23 -12.20 2.08
CA TYR A 113 23.24 -11.68 0.70
C TYR A 113 22.00 -10.82 0.41
N LEU A 114 20.80 -11.28 0.77
CA LEU A 114 19.58 -10.50 0.57
C LEU A 114 19.57 -9.21 1.40
N GLN A 115 20.12 -9.22 2.61
CA GLN A 115 20.30 -7.99 3.39
C GLN A 115 21.24 -7.00 2.70
N PHE A 116 22.34 -7.48 2.10
CA PHE A 116 23.23 -6.62 1.31
C PHE A 116 22.55 -6.06 0.06
N VAL A 117 21.72 -6.84 -0.63
CA VAL A 117 20.90 -6.36 -1.75
C VAL A 117 19.99 -5.22 -1.30
N VAL A 118 19.33 -5.34 -0.15
CA VAL A 118 18.46 -4.28 0.39
C VAL A 118 19.25 -3.00 0.66
N ILE A 119 20.44 -3.11 1.26
CA ILE A 119 21.31 -1.96 1.53
C ILE A 119 21.74 -1.30 0.21
N ALA A 120 22.23 -2.09 -0.75
CA ALA A 120 22.67 -1.58 -2.04
C ALA A 120 21.52 -0.91 -2.82
N TYR A 121 20.32 -1.49 -2.76
CA TYR A 121 19.12 -0.88 -3.33
C TYR A 121 18.81 0.47 -2.70
N ASN A 122 18.83 0.56 -1.37
CA ASN A 122 18.54 1.81 -0.67
C ASN A 122 19.56 2.91 -1.03
N CYS A 123 20.83 2.57 -1.13
CA CYS A 123 21.87 3.49 -1.61
C CYS A 123 21.59 3.97 -3.03
N TYR A 124 21.25 3.06 -3.94
CA TYR A 124 20.88 3.39 -5.32
C TYR A 124 19.61 4.26 -5.39
N PHE A 125 18.60 3.96 -4.58
CA PHE A 125 17.37 4.73 -4.50
C PHE A 125 17.62 6.16 -4.00
N TRP A 126 18.47 6.32 -2.97
CA TRP A 126 18.91 7.64 -2.51
C TRP A 126 19.70 8.40 -3.57
N PHE A 127 20.57 7.71 -4.30
CA PHE A 127 21.28 8.31 -5.42
C PHE A 127 20.31 8.82 -6.50
N LYS A 128 19.36 7.96 -6.94
CA LYS A 128 18.31 8.33 -7.89
C LYS A 128 17.49 9.54 -7.44
N LYS A 129 17.09 9.56 -6.17
CA LYS A 129 16.20 10.59 -5.63
C LYS A 129 16.87 11.96 -5.50
N ASN A 130 18.14 11.99 -5.07
CA ASN A 130 18.79 13.24 -4.69
C ASN A 130 19.75 13.79 -5.75
N PHE A 131 20.31 12.93 -6.60
CA PHE A 131 21.41 13.30 -7.51
C PHE A 131 21.14 13.00 -8.99
N SER A 132 20.07 12.26 -9.31
CA SER A 132 19.64 12.06 -10.70
C SER A 132 18.54 13.05 -11.09
N HIS A 133 18.32 13.24 -12.40
CA HIS A 133 17.18 13.99 -12.89
C HIS A 133 15.89 13.45 -12.26
N GLN A 134 15.07 14.35 -11.73
CA GLN A 134 13.79 14.01 -11.10
C GLN A 134 12.96 13.18 -12.08
N PRO A 135 12.72 11.87 -11.84
CA PRO A 135 11.65 11.20 -12.54
C PRO A 135 10.37 11.94 -12.16
N GLY A 136 9.50 12.24 -13.13
CA GLY A 136 8.29 13.05 -12.91
C GLY A 136 7.47 12.61 -11.68
N ARG A 137 6.70 13.55 -11.10
CA ARG A 137 5.88 13.41 -9.86
C ARG A 137 6.10 12.11 -9.08
N ILE A 138 7.07 12.13 -8.17
CA ILE A 138 7.20 11.09 -7.15
C ILE A 138 6.03 11.27 -6.17
N THR A 139 5.08 10.33 -6.15
CA THR A 139 4.03 10.26 -5.13
C THR A 139 4.65 9.81 -3.81
N ILE A 140 5.38 10.73 -3.18
CA ILE A 140 5.78 10.58 -1.78
C ILE A 140 4.62 11.13 -0.96
N TRP A 141 3.92 10.25 -0.25
CA TRP A 141 2.98 10.68 0.77
C TRP A 141 3.70 11.59 1.76
N LYS A 142 3.26 12.83 1.86
CA LYS A 142 3.65 13.74 2.92
C LYS A 142 2.49 13.76 3.92
N PRO A 143 2.75 13.58 5.23
CA PRO A 143 1.72 13.84 6.22
C PRO A 143 1.21 15.28 6.03
N PRO A 144 -0.11 15.53 6.21
CA PRO A 144 -0.61 16.90 6.21
C PRO A 144 0.13 17.72 7.26
N ALA A 145 0.45 18.97 6.92
CA ALA A 145 1.00 19.91 7.89
C ALA A 145 0.01 20.01 9.07
N LYS A 146 0.52 19.97 10.30
CA LYS A 146 -0.28 20.35 11.46
C LYS A 146 -0.46 21.87 11.36
N ASP A 147 -1.71 22.31 11.20
CA ASP A 147 -2.11 23.69 11.52
C ASP A 147 -1.95 23.95 13.03
#